data_AF-A0A8H6ZX45-F1
#
_entry.id   AF-A0A8H6ZX45-F1
#
_cell.length_a   1.000
_cell.length_b   1.000
_cell.length_c   1.000
_cell.angle_alpha   90.00
_cell.angle_beta   90.00
_cell.angle_gamma   90.00
#
_symmetry.space_group_name_H-M   'P 1'
#
loop_
_entity.id
_entity.type
_entity.pdbx_description
1 polymer ?
#
loop_
_entity_poly.entity_id
_entity_poly.type
_entity_poly.pdbx_seq_one_letter_code
_entity_poly.pdbx_strand_id
1 'polypeptide(L)'
;MASLRLTGQRSLPRFRSTVHSLPRRYASSPAFNSSSSNPIRTGLYASALVVSTGLFVVYYLDSRSAIHRYFFTPLLRYAFDAETGHKLAVKVLRSGLGPRDVVADDDRLKFQLWGKEISNPVGLAAGFDKDGEAIDGLLGLGFSWVEIGSVTPKPQPGNPRPRVFHLSEDSALINRYGFPSQGHASVLSRLRARIPAFLAPETETSASLKRGAVLAVNLGKNKDSPVDSVDDFVAGVRTFGPYSDALVVNVSSPNTPGLRGLQDRQSLEQLLSRVTKARDEVATANIVSQRPRILLKIAPDLDELQLTEMAEVIRNSDIDGVIVSNTTIKRPSHLHSANALETGGLSGAPLKPLTLAALKTLRANLPATIPIIGCGGISTGSDALEYAKAGASLVQVYTGFGYDGVGSCRRIKDQLVEELAKEGQTWEQVVQQAVQTLSHKPPPPPVASDSTEPKSASVGQLVAEAEELKKLLDQLGEKFGAQAKSEEIIGQVEVPVAV
;
A
#
# COMPACT_ATOMS: atom_id res chain seq x y z
N MET A 1 17.61 81.86 -6.05
CA MET A 1 18.64 82.43 -5.14
C MET A 1 19.51 81.27 -4.67
N ALA A 2 20.85 81.23 -4.66
CA ALA A 2 21.98 82.06 -5.09
C ALA A 2 23.18 81.07 -5.04
N SER A 3 23.96 80.84 -6.10
CA SER A 3 25.21 81.51 -6.52
C SER A 3 26.24 81.82 -5.43
N LEU A 4 27.47 81.26 -5.56
CA LEU A 4 28.81 81.84 -5.29
C LEU A 4 29.84 80.69 -5.40
N ARG A 5 30.73 80.54 -6.41
CA ARG A 5 31.86 81.34 -6.94
C ARG A 5 32.96 81.72 -5.93
N LEU A 6 34.19 81.28 -6.24
CA LEU A 6 35.51 81.92 -6.01
C LEU A 6 36.53 81.10 -6.86
N THR A 7 36.95 81.47 -8.08
CA THR A 7 37.92 82.48 -8.57
C THR A 7 39.32 82.49 -7.97
N GLY A 8 40.35 82.37 -8.83
CA GLY A 8 41.73 82.80 -8.56
C GLY A 8 42.79 82.07 -9.40
N GLN A 9 42.90 82.30 -10.72
CA GLN A 9 43.86 83.22 -11.39
C GLN A 9 45.36 82.84 -11.30
N ARG A 10 46.00 82.46 -12.42
CA ARG A 10 46.85 83.33 -13.28
C ARG A 10 47.70 82.53 -14.28
N SER A 11 47.74 83.05 -15.50
CA SER A 11 48.47 82.59 -16.68
C SER A 11 49.79 83.35 -16.85
N LEU A 12 50.86 82.69 -17.33
CA LEU A 12 51.56 82.83 -18.63
C LEU A 12 53.07 82.47 -18.43
N PRO A 13 53.94 82.28 -19.44
CA PRO A 13 53.76 81.88 -20.85
C PRO A 13 54.73 80.74 -21.31
N ARG A 14 54.68 80.43 -22.62
CA ARG A 14 55.29 79.35 -23.41
C ARG A 14 56.84 79.25 -23.40
N PHE A 15 57.35 78.02 -23.54
CA PHE A 15 58.56 77.70 -24.33
C PHE A 15 58.37 76.41 -25.15
N ARG A 16 58.79 76.47 -26.42
CA ARG A 16 58.81 75.36 -27.40
C ARG A 16 59.88 74.34 -27.03
N SER A 17 59.55 73.05 -27.09
CA SER A 17 60.54 71.99 -27.34
C SER A 17 60.10 71.12 -28.51
N THR A 18 61.03 70.97 -29.44
CA THR A 18 60.98 70.13 -30.64
C THR A 18 60.99 68.66 -30.24
N VAL A 19 60.04 67.88 -30.77
CA VAL A 19 59.92 66.44 -30.53
C VAL A 19 60.72 65.69 -31.58
N HIS A 20 61.71 64.90 -31.16
CA HIS A 20 62.26 63.80 -31.96
C HIS A 20 61.95 62.45 -31.29
N SER A 21 61.14 61.70 -32.04
CA SER A 21 60.80 60.27 -32.05
C SER A 21 61.48 59.29 -31.07
N LEU A 22 60.63 58.57 -30.33
CA LEU A 22 60.82 57.14 -30.00
C LEU A 22 59.53 56.36 -30.39
N PRO A 23 59.63 55.15 -30.94
CA PRO A 23 58.49 54.45 -31.52
C PRO A 23 57.54 53.89 -30.45
N ARG A 24 56.28 54.33 -30.48
CA ARG A 24 55.16 53.68 -29.78
C ARG A 24 54.89 52.32 -30.41
N ARG A 25 55.15 51.23 -29.70
CA ARG A 25 54.54 49.93 -30.02
C ARG A 25 53.04 50.05 -29.80
N TYR A 26 52.26 50.01 -30.87
CA TYR A 26 50.81 49.81 -30.79
C TYR A 26 50.56 48.36 -30.37
N ALA A 27 49.97 48.18 -29.18
CA ALA A 27 49.34 46.90 -28.84
C ALA A 27 48.11 46.75 -29.73
N SER A 28 48.14 45.78 -30.65
CA SER A 28 46.98 45.37 -31.43
C SER A 28 45.97 44.70 -30.50
N SER A 29 44.84 45.35 -30.24
CA SER A 29 43.66 44.67 -29.71
C SER A 29 43.22 43.62 -30.75
N PRO A 30 42.93 42.37 -30.35
CA PRO A 30 42.38 41.41 -31.30
C PRO A 30 41.00 41.91 -31.70
N ALA A 31 40.81 42.15 -33.00
CA ALA A 31 39.48 42.38 -33.55
C ALA A 31 38.65 41.13 -33.25
N PHE A 32 37.57 41.29 -32.48
CA PHE A 32 36.52 40.30 -32.43
C PHE A 32 35.93 40.23 -33.83
N ASN A 33 36.36 39.25 -34.63
CA ASN A 33 35.69 38.88 -35.85
C ASN A 33 34.25 38.49 -35.48
N SER A 34 33.30 39.38 -35.74
CA SER A 34 31.89 39.02 -35.77
C SER A 34 31.71 38.07 -36.96
N SER A 35 31.79 36.77 -36.68
CA SER A 35 31.36 35.72 -37.59
C SER A 35 29.96 36.08 -38.09
N SER A 36 29.83 36.39 -39.39
CA SER A 36 28.53 36.55 -40.01
C SER A 36 27.83 35.19 -39.93
N SER A 37 26.85 35.05 -39.03
CA SER A 37 26.11 33.80 -38.88
C SER A 37 25.42 33.50 -40.20
N ASN A 38 25.83 32.42 -40.89
CA ASN A 38 25.23 32.00 -42.14
C ASN A 38 23.76 31.61 -41.86
N PRO A 39 22.76 32.34 -42.42
CA PRO A 39 21.35 32.15 -42.06
C PRO A 39 20.85 30.74 -42.35
N ILE A 40 21.43 30.07 -43.37
CA ILE A 40 21.13 28.67 -43.69
C ILE A 40 21.64 27.74 -42.58
N ARG A 41 22.87 27.95 -42.10
CA ARG A 41 23.43 27.15 -40.99
C ARG A 41 22.66 27.39 -39.70
N THR A 42 22.32 28.64 -39.41
CA THR A 42 21.47 28.98 -38.26
C THR A 42 20.11 28.29 -38.36
N GLY A 43 19.47 28.31 -39.53
CA GLY A 43 18.20 27.62 -39.78
C GLY A 43 18.30 26.11 -39.61
N LEU A 44 19.38 25.49 -40.09
CA LEU A 44 19.64 24.06 -39.91
C LEU A 44 19.85 23.69 -38.44
N TYR A 45 20.67 24.45 -37.70
CA TYR A 45 20.89 24.19 -36.27
C TYR A 45 19.63 24.41 -35.44
N ALA A 46 18.86 25.46 -35.73
CA ALA A 46 17.58 25.71 -35.07
C ALA A 46 16.59 24.56 -35.33
N SER A 47 16.48 24.10 -36.58
CA SER A 47 15.60 22.99 -36.95
C SER A 47 16.03 21.69 -36.26
N ALA A 48 17.33 21.37 -36.28
CA ALA A 48 17.87 20.19 -35.62
C ALA A 48 17.61 20.23 -34.10
N LEU A 49 17.78 21.39 -33.45
CA LEU A 49 17.48 21.57 -32.03
C LEU A 49 15.99 21.32 -31.76
N VAL A 50 15.08 21.95 -32.51
CA VAL A 50 13.63 21.79 -32.33
C VAL A 50 13.21 20.33 -32.50
N VAL A 51 13.66 19.66 -33.56
CA VAL A 51 13.34 18.25 -33.81
C VAL A 51 13.91 17.36 -32.70
N SER A 52 15.16 17.57 -32.30
CA SER A 52 15.82 16.79 -31.25
C SER A 52 15.14 16.96 -29.89
N THR A 53 14.77 18.21 -29.54
CA THR A 53 14.02 18.51 -28.32
C THR A 53 12.63 17.88 -28.36
N GLY A 54 11.92 17.97 -29.48
CA GLY A 54 10.60 17.34 -29.63
C GLY A 54 10.66 15.82 -29.46
N LEU A 55 11.60 15.16 -30.13
CA LEU A 55 11.82 13.71 -30.00
C LEU A 55 12.22 13.33 -28.57
N PHE A 56 13.09 14.12 -27.93
CA PHE A 56 13.46 13.90 -26.54
C PHE A 56 12.27 14.05 -25.59
N VAL A 57 11.39 15.02 -25.80
CA VAL A 57 10.19 15.21 -24.96
C VAL A 57 9.25 14.01 -25.11
N VAL A 58 9.00 13.52 -26.33
CA VAL A 58 8.18 12.32 -26.55
C VAL A 58 8.81 11.10 -25.87
N TYR A 59 10.12 10.91 -26.04
CA TYR A 59 10.85 9.83 -25.39
C TYR A 59 10.83 9.96 -23.85
N TYR A 60 11.02 11.15 -23.29
CA TYR A 60 10.97 11.39 -21.86
C TYR A 60 9.57 11.15 -21.27
N LEU A 61 8.52 11.60 -21.96
CA LEU A 61 7.15 11.48 -21.45
C LEU A 61 6.62 10.04 -21.50
N ASP A 62 7.18 9.16 -22.31
CA ASP A 62 6.86 7.72 -22.27
C ASP A 62 7.53 7.06 -21.05
N SER A 63 6.73 6.50 -20.14
CA SER A 63 7.23 5.83 -18.94
C SER A 63 8.08 4.59 -19.22
N ARG A 64 7.91 3.97 -20.40
CA ARG A 64 8.63 2.77 -20.83
C ARG A 64 10.05 3.06 -21.28
N SER A 65 10.36 4.32 -21.56
CA SER A 65 11.65 4.74 -22.09
C SER A 65 12.81 4.34 -21.20
N ALA A 66 13.86 3.80 -21.83
CA ALA A 66 15.03 3.25 -21.16
C ALA A 66 15.74 4.28 -20.26
N ILE A 67 15.67 5.57 -20.61
CA ILE A 67 16.28 6.65 -19.81
C ILE A 67 15.77 6.68 -18.36
N HIS A 68 14.52 6.31 -18.10
CA HIS A 68 13.98 6.31 -16.74
C HIS A 68 14.62 5.24 -15.87
N ARG A 69 14.66 4.00 -16.38
CA ARG A 69 15.19 2.84 -15.64
C ARG A 69 16.71 2.87 -15.55
N TYR A 70 17.39 3.16 -16.65
CA TYR A 70 18.84 2.98 -16.75
C TYR A 70 19.64 4.25 -16.51
N PHE A 71 19.03 5.43 -16.53
CA PHE A 71 19.71 6.69 -16.25
C PHE A 71 19.14 7.42 -15.03
N PHE A 72 17.87 7.86 -15.07
CA PHE A 72 17.31 8.69 -14.00
C PHE A 72 17.22 7.97 -12.65
N THR A 73 16.75 6.72 -12.62
CA THR A 73 16.61 6.00 -11.33
C THR A 73 17.98 5.72 -10.67
N PRO A 74 19.00 5.22 -11.39
CA PRO A 74 20.35 5.09 -10.85
C PRO A 74 20.95 6.44 -10.44
N LEU A 75 20.77 7.48 -11.25
CA LEU A 75 21.26 8.83 -10.94
C LEU A 75 20.65 9.37 -9.65
N LEU A 76 19.33 9.20 -9.44
CA LEU A 76 18.66 9.61 -8.22
C LEU A 76 19.22 8.90 -6.98
N ARG A 77 19.49 7.59 -7.09
CA ARG A 77 20.07 6.80 -5.98
C ARG A 77 21.54 7.14 -5.72
N TYR A 78 22.28 7.55 -6.74
CA TYR A 78 23.67 7.96 -6.60
C TYR A 78 23.80 9.38 -6.03
N ALA A 79 22.98 10.32 -6.52
CA ALA A 79 23.10 11.73 -6.20
C ALA A 79 22.40 12.15 -4.89
N PHE A 80 21.41 11.38 -4.42
CA PHE A 80 20.60 11.72 -3.25
C PHE A 80 20.48 10.56 -2.27
N ASP A 81 20.26 10.89 -0.99
CA ASP A 81 19.80 9.89 -0.03
C ASP A 81 18.41 9.36 -0.41
N ALA A 82 18.08 8.18 0.10
CA ALA A 82 16.87 7.46 -0.27
C ALA A 82 15.56 8.26 -0.02
N GLU A 83 15.48 9.07 1.04
CA GLU A 83 14.28 9.87 1.30
C GLU A 83 14.21 11.09 0.38
N THR A 84 15.33 11.76 0.10
CA THR A 84 15.37 12.91 -0.80
C THR A 84 15.07 12.53 -2.25
N GLY A 85 15.67 11.45 -2.76
CA GLY A 85 15.39 10.96 -4.11
C GLY A 85 13.93 10.58 -4.31
N HIS A 86 13.32 9.92 -3.31
CA HIS A 86 11.90 9.60 -3.29
C HIS A 86 11.01 10.85 -3.35
N LYS A 87 11.30 11.86 -2.51
CA LYS A 87 10.53 13.12 -2.50
C LYS A 87 10.64 13.88 -3.82
N LEU A 88 11.81 13.83 -4.47
CA LEU A 88 11.97 14.43 -5.79
C LEU A 88 11.11 13.71 -6.83
N ALA A 89 11.06 12.37 -6.81
CA ALA A 89 10.19 11.60 -7.70
C ALA A 89 8.71 11.97 -7.52
N VAL A 90 8.22 12.07 -6.28
CA VAL A 90 6.84 12.51 -5.99
C VAL A 90 6.58 13.92 -6.52
N LYS A 91 7.51 14.86 -6.35
CA LYS A 91 7.38 16.24 -6.88
C LYS A 91 7.32 16.28 -8.40
N VAL A 92 8.10 15.45 -9.09
CA VAL A 92 8.07 15.36 -10.56
C VAL A 92 6.73 14.78 -11.03
N LEU A 93 6.22 13.76 -10.37
CA LEU A 93 4.91 13.18 -10.71
C LEU A 93 3.75 14.14 -10.40
N ARG A 94 3.86 14.92 -9.32
CA ARG A 94 2.90 15.97 -8.96
C ARG A 94 2.86 17.14 -9.95
N SER A 95 3.99 17.49 -10.57
CA SER A 95 4.08 18.71 -11.41
C SER A 95 3.34 18.63 -12.74
N GLY A 96 2.85 17.43 -13.12
CA GLY A 96 2.27 17.17 -14.44
C GLY A 96 3.31 16.97 -15.54
N LEU A 97 4.61 17.13 -15.24
CA LEU A 97 5.73 16.85 -16.14
C LEU A 97 6.26 15.42 -16.00
N GLY A 98 5.70 14.63 -15.08
CA GLY A 98 6.07 13.22 -14.94
C GLY A 98 5.75 12.40 -16.21
N PRO A 99 6.50 11.31 -16.45
CA PRO A 99 6.21 10.39 -17.54
C PRO A 99 4.84 9.71 -17.34
N ARG A 100 4.29 9.15 -18.42
CA ARG A 100 2.98 8.49 -18.47
C ARG A 100 3.06 7.17 -19.23
N ASP A 101 2.22 6.22 -18.84
CA ASP A 101 1.92 5.05 -19.67
C ASP A 101 0.93 5.48 -20.75
N VAL A 102 1.37 5.45 -22.00
CA VAL A 102 0.57 5.85 -23.18
C VAL A 102 -0.10 4.65 -23.86
N VAL A 103 0.10 3.44 -23.34
CA VAL A 103 -0.41 2.20 -23.91
C VAL A 103 -1.67 1.77 -23.17
N ALA A 104 -2.69 1.36 -23.91
CA ALA A 104 -3.88 0.75 -23.33
C ALA A 104 -3.55 -0.57 -22.61
N ASP A 105 -4.31 -0.88 -21.56
CA ASP A 105 -4.24 -2.19 -20.91
C ASP A 105 -4.84 -3.28 -21.82
N ASP A 106 -4.24 -4.47 -21.78
CA ASP A 106 -4.75 -5.65 -22.48
C ASP A 106 -6.01 -6.18 -21.78
N ASP A 107 -7.00 -6.63 -22.53
CA ASP A 107 -8.27 -7.13 -21.99
C ASP A 107 -8.09 -8.35 -21.07
N ARG A 108 -7.02 -9.13 -21.23
CA ARG A 108 -6.70 -10.27 -20.34
C ARG A 108 -6.43 -9.85 -18.90
N LEU A 109 -6.11 -8.59 -18.66
CA LEU A 109 -5.81 -8.05 -17.33
C LEU A 109 -7.06 -7.55 -16.59
N LYS A 110 -8.18 -7.34 -17.31
CA LYS A 110 -9.42 -6.84 -16.71
C LYS A 110 -10.00 -7.87 -15.75
N PHE A 111 -10.61 -7.39 -14.67
CA PHE A 111 -11.27 -8.23 -13.68
C PHE A 111 -12.26 -7.43 -12.82
N GLN A 112 -13.14 -8.13 -12.11
CA GLN A 112 -14.09 -7.51 -11.18
C GLN A 112 -13.52 -7.41 -9.75
N LEU A 113 -13.64 -6.23 -9.15
CA LEU A 113 -13.38 -5.99 -7.73
C LEU A 113 -14.57 -5.25 -7.11
N TRP A 114 -15.25 -5.89 -6.16
CA TRP A 114 -16.47 -5.36 -5.52
C TRP A 114 -17.57 -4.95 -6.50
N GLY A 115 -17.72 -5.71 -7.59
CA GLY A 115 -18.69 -5.45 -8.66
C GLY A 115 -18.32 -4.29 -9.58
N LYS A 116 -17.08 -3.77 -9.49
CA LYS A 116 -16.52 -2.78 -10.42
C LYS A 116 -15.47 -3.43 -11.31
N GLU A 117 -15.54 -3.16 -12.60
CA GLU A 117 -14.49 -3.57 -13.55
C GLU A 117 -13.23 -2.72 -13.31
N ILE A 118 -12.10 -3.38 -13.08
CA ILE A 118 -10.78 -2.78 -12.91
C ILE A 118 -9.93 -3.09 -14.15
N SER A 119 -9.14 -2.11 -14.62
CA SER A 119 -8.45 -2.22 -15.92
C SER A 119 -7.28 -3.22 -15.93
N ASN A 120 -6.60 -3.36 -14.79
CA ASN A 120 -5.47 -4.28 -14.62
C ASN A 120 -5.25 -4.59 -13.12
N PRO A 121 -4.51 -5.64 -12.75
CA PRO A 121 -4.38 -6.06 -11.36
C PRO A 121 -3.15 -5.48 -10.63
N VAL A 122 -2.51 -4.44 -11.17
CA VAL A 122 -1.27 -3.88 -10.61
C VAL A 122 -1.55 -2.54 -9.94
N GLY A 123 -1.37 -2.52 -8.62
CA GLY A 123 -1.51 -1.35 -7.77
C GLY A 123 -0.20 -0.84 -7.18
N LEU A 124 -0.22 0.39 -6.69
CA LEU A 124 0.84 0.99 -5.89
C LEU A 124 0.47 0.90 -4.40
N ALA A 125 1.38 0.36 -3.58
CA ALA A 125 1.20 0.24 -2.14
C ALA A 125 1.30 1.59 -1.41
N ALA A 126 0.70 1.66 -0.21
CA ALA A 126 0.89 2.81 0.69
C ALA A 126 2.37 3.08 0.99
N GLY A 127 2.61 4.34 1.33
CA GLY A 127 3.89 4.83 1.81
C GLY A 127 4.69 5.55 0.73
N PHE A 128 4.37 5.34 -0.56
CA PHE A 128 4.99 6.06 -1.67
C PHE A 128 4.50 7.52 -1.70
N ASP A 129 3.20 7.73 -1.90
CA ASP A 129 2.57 9.06 -1.81
C ASP A 129 1.85 9.23 -0.47
N LYS A 130 2.60 9.59 0.58
CA LYS A 130 2.07 9.65 1.94
C LYS A 130 1.01 10.73 2.14
N ASP A 131 1.12 11.84 1.42
CA ASP A 131 0.30 13.03 1.64
C ASP A 131 -0.67 13.33 0.48
N GLY A 132 -0.81 12.41 -0.49
CA GLY A 132 -1.70 12.54 -1.64
C GLY A 132 -1.28 13.64 -2.61
N GLU A 133 0.02 13.79 -2.83
CA GLU A 133 0.63 14.82 -3.67
C GLU A 133 0.63 14.50 -5.16
N ALA A 134 0.71 13.22 -5.54
CA ALA A 134 1.01 12.77 -6.90
C ALA A 134 0.02 11.73 -7.44
N ILE A 135 -1.19 11.66 -6.87
CA ILE A 135 -2.22 10.66 -7.20
C ILE A 135 -2.43 10.53 -8.73
N ASP A 136 -2.69 11.64 -9.42
CA ASP A 136 -2.96 11.63 -10.86
C ASP A 136 -1.73 11.25 -11.70
N GLY A 137 -0.54 11.68 -11.25
CA GLY A 137 0.72 11.27 -11.87
C GLY A 137 0.95 9.76 -11.74
N LEU A 138 0.64 9.18 -10.57
CA LEU A 138 0.78 7.75 -10.31
C LEU A 138 -0.25 6.92 -11.08
N LEU A 139 -1.52 7.34 -11.13
CA LEU A 139 -2.52 6.74 -12.01
C LEU A 139 -2.13 6.88 -13.49
N GLY A 140 -1.44 7.96 -13.85
CA GLY A 140 -0.87 8.20 -15.17
C GLY A 140 0.27 7.25 -15.55
N LEU A 141 0.91 6.58 -14.59
CA LEU A 141 1.91 5.54 -14.85
C LEU A 141 1.30 4.16 -15.16
N GLY A 142 -0.03 4.06 -15.17
CA GLY A 142 -0.74 2.83 -15.56
C GLY A 142 -1.18 1.95 -14.40
N PHE A 143 -0.97 2.36 -13.14
CA PHE A 143 -1.55 1.69 -11.97
C PHE A 143 -3.08 1.81 -11.99
N SER A 144 -3.77 0.71 -11.70
CA SER A 144 -5.23 0.69 -11.50
C SER A 144 -5.62 0.90 -10.04
N TRP A 145 -4.68 0.81 -9.11
CA TRP A 145 -4.89 1.06 -7.69
C TRP A 145 -3.78 1.97 -7.18
N VAL A 146 -4.14 3.08 -6.54
CA VAL A 146 -3.17 3.95 -5.85
C VAL A 146 -3.59 4.08 -4.39
N GLU A 147 -2.72 3.61 -3.49
CA GLU A 147 -2.90 3.74 -2.05
C GLU A 147 -2.03 4.87 -1.50
N ILE A 148 -2.64 5.99 -1.09
CA ILE A 148 -1.93 7.07 -0.41
C ILE A 148 -1.81 6.80 1.09
N GLY A 149 -0.98 7.56 1.80
CA GLY A 149 -0.82 7.43 3.25
C GLY A 149 0.33 6.49 3.66
N SER A 150 0.38 5.99 4.89
CA SER A 150 -0.62 6.17 5.96
C SER A 150 -0.72 7.62 6.44
N VAL A 151 -1.94 8.15 6.47
CA VAL A 151 -2.25 9.50 6.94
C VAL A 151 -2.70 9.44 8.39
N THR A 152 -2.19 10.33 9.23
CA THR A 152 -2.58 10.43 10.65
C THR A 152 -3.51 11.64 10.87
N PRO A 153 -4.35 11.66 11.91
CA PRO A 153 -5.24 12.80 12.17
C PRO A 153 -4.52 14.14 12.27
N LYS A 154 -3.52 14.21 13.16
CA LYS A 154 -2.66 15.38 13.34
C LYS A 154 -1.39 15.24 12.51
N PRO A 155 -0.79 16.35 12.04
CA PRO A 155 0.52 16.32 11.41
C PRO A 155 1.58 15.76 12.36
N GLN A 156 2.53 14.99 11.83
CA GLN A 156 3.70 14.54 12.58
C GLN A 156 4.91 14.33 11.65
N PRO A 157 6.14 14.61 12.12
CA PRO A 157 7.34 14.53 11.28
C PRO A 157 7.82 13.09 11.00
N GLY A 158 7.31 12.11 11.74
CA GLY A 158 7.81 10.73 11.81
C GLY A 158 9.11 10.61 12.64
N ASN A 159 9.78 9.46 12.53
CA ASN A 159 11.03 9.19 13.26
C ASN A 159 12.21 10.01 12.69
N PRO A 160 13.31 10.22 13.46
CA PRO A 160 14.50 10.94 13.01
C PRO A 160 15.15 10.32 11.76
N ARG A 161 15.80 11.15 10.93
CA ARG A 161 16.56 10.71 9.75
C ARG A 161 18.02 10.37 10.11
N PRO A 162 18.71 9.49 9.34
CA PRO A 162 18.21 8.68 8.23
C PRO A 162 17.31 7.54 8.70
N ARG A 163 16.27 7.24 7.90
CA ARG A 163 15.19 6.29 8.27
C ARG A 163 14.71 5.41 7.12
N VAL A 164 15.40 5.44 5.99
CA VAL A 164 15.17 4.56 4.85
C VAL A 164 16.53 4.24 4.24
N PHE A 165 16.74 2.95 3.96
CA PHE A 165 18.02 2.40 3.56
C PHE A 165 17.81 1.47 2.37
N HIS A 166 18.58 1.69 1.31
CA HIS A 166 18.63 0.81 0.16
C HIS A 166 19.48 -0.42 0.48
N LEU A 167 18.97 -1.61 0.16
CA LEU A 167 19.72 -2.86 0.17
C LEU A 167 19.73 -3.35 -1.28
N SER A 168 20.56 -2.70 -2.10
CA SER A 168 20.54 -2.88 -3.56
C SER A 168 20.94 -4.29 -3.98
N GLU A 169 21.89 -4.91 -3.26
CA GLU A 169 22.32 -6.28 -3.46
C GLU A 169 21.18 -7.29 -3.23
N ASP A 170 20.24 -6.94 -2.35
CA ASP A 170 19.12 -7.80 -1.93
C ASP A 170 17.81 -7.43 -2.63
N SER A 171 17.80 -6.44 -3.53
CA SER A 171 16.57 -5.86 -4.10
C SER A 171 15.53 -5.50 -3.01
N ALA A 172 16.01 -4.86 -1.94
CA ALA A 172 15.28 -4.68 -0.69
C ALA A 172 15.38 -3.25 -0.14
N LEU A 173 14.48 -2.90 0.77
CA LEU A 173 14.56 -1.66 1.56
C LEU A 173 14.32 -1.98 3.02
N ILE A 174 15.05 -1.30 3.91
CA ILE A 174 14.72 -1.19 5.32
C ILE A 174 14.24 0.24 5.60
N ASN A 175 13.13 0.40 6.32
CA ASN A 175 12.66 1.71 6.73
C ASN A 175 12.11 1.73 8.16
N ARG A 176 12.28 2.87 8.81
CA ARG A 176 11.77 3.20 10.14
C ARG A 176 11.02 4.53 10.16
N TYR A 177 10.12 4.76 9.20
CA TYR A 177 9.49 6.07 9.00
C TYR A 177 8.68 6.60 10.21
N GLY A 178 7.86 5.77 10.86
CA GLY A 178 6.98 6.19 11.96
C GLY A 178 5.86 7.14 11.53
N PHE A 179 5.18 6.84 10.41
CA PHE A 179 4.07 7.63 9.84
C PHE A 179 4.31 9.15 9.76
N PRO A 180 5.32 9.64 9.01
CA PRO A 180 5.38 11.06 8.68
C PRO A 180 4.14 11.43 7.86
N SER A 181 3.42 12.47 8.29
CA SER A 181 2.15 12.89 7.68
C SER A 181 1.92 14.39 7.91
N GLN A 182 1.32 15.05 6.92
CA GLN A 182 0.84 16.44 7.03
C GLN A 182 -0.54 16.56 7.67
N GLY A 183 -1.11 15.46 8.15
CA GLY A 183 -2.40 15.44 8.84
C GLY A 183 -3.62 15.36 7.92
N HIS A 184 -4.75 15.00 8.49
CA HIS A 184 -6.01 14.83 7.76
C HIS A 184 -6.44 16.05 6.97
N ALA A 185 -6.36 17.25 7.57
CA ALA A 185 -6.80 18.49 6.92
C ALA A 185 -6.03 18.79 5.63
N SER A 186 -4.71 18.57 5.62
CA SER A 186 -3.86 18.82 4.46
C SER A 186 -4.19 17.86 3.32
N VAL A 187 -4.27 16.55 3.61
CA VAL A 187 -4.58 15.53 2.61
C VAL A 187 -5.99 15.70 2.07
N LEU A 188 -6.98 15.97 2.95
CA LEU A 188 -8.35 16.24 2.54
C LEU A 188 -8.45 17.44 1.59
N SER A 189 -7.70 18.51 1.87
CA SER A 189 -7.65 19.68 0.98
C SER A 189 -7.12 19.31 -0.41
N ARG A 190 -6.12 18.43 -0.51
CA ARG A 190 -5.60 17.95 -1.81
C ARG A 190 -6.60 17.08 -2.54
N LEU A 191 -7.23 16.14 -1.84
CA LEU A 191 -8.28 15.30 -2.41
C LEU A 191 -9.41 16.15 -2.98
N ARG A 192 -9.89 17.15 -2.22
CA ARG A 192 -10.91 18.10 -2.67
C ARG A 192 -10.48 18.90 -3.90
N ALA A 193 -9.24 19.37 -3.95
CA ALA A 193 -8.71 20.14 -5.07
C ALA A 193 -8.61 19.33 -6.38
N ARG A 194 -8.61 18.00 -6.32
CA ARG A 194 -8.63 17.14 -7.52
C ARG A 194 -9.99 17.07 -8.19
N ILE A 195 -11.09 17.29 -7.46
CA ILE A 195 -12.45 17.16 -8.01
C ILE A 195 -12.76 18.39 -8.88
N PRO A 196 -13.02 18.22 -10.19
CA PRO A 196 -13.44 19.30 -11.06
C PRO A 196 -14.78 19.90 -10.62
N ALA A 197 -14.88 21.23 -10.63
CA ALA A 197 -16.09 21.95 -10.20
C ALA A 197 -17.34 21.65 -11.06
N PHE A 198 -17.15 21.18 -12.29
CA PHE A 198 -18.21 20.87 -13.26
C PHE A 198 -18.60 19.38 -13.28
N LEU A 199 -18.02 18.55 -12.41
CA LEU A 199 -18.25 17.11 -12.45
C LEU A 199 -19.70 16.81 -12.02
N ALA A 200 -20.53 16.45 -13.00
CA ALA A 200 -21.92 16.11 -12.78
C ALA A 200 -22.01 14.76 -12.02
N PRO A 201 -22.90 14.61 -11.02
CA PRO A 201 -23.01 13.40 -10.21
C PRO A 201 -23.49 12.13 -10.95
N GLU A 202 -23.82 12.22 -12.24
CA GLU A 202 -24.71 11.22 -12.88
C GLU A 202 -24.01 9.99 -13.48
N THR A 203 -22.68 9.92 -13.53
CA THR A 203 -21.97 8.76 -14.09
C THR A 203 -21.02 8.14 -13.06
N GLU A 204 -21.38 6.99 -12.48
CA GLU A 204 -20.55 6.12 -11.60
C GLU A 204 -19.14 6.64 -11.33
N THR A 205 -19.05 7.64 -10.46
CA THR A 205 -17.81 8.35 -10.20
C THR A 205 -17.00 7.57 -9.17
N SER A 206 -15.78 7.20 -9.55
CA SER A 206 -14.75 6.66 -8.65
C SER A 206 -13.96 7.81 -8.04
N ALA A 207 -13.53 7.68 -6.79
CA ALA A 207 -12.68 8.69 -6.14
C ALA A 207 -11.30 8.84 -6.81
N SER A 208 -10.89 7.84 -7.59
CA SER A 208 -9.70 7.92 -8.44
C SER A 208 -9.84 8.96 -9.57
N LEU A 209 -11.07 9.32 -9.96
CA LEU A 209 -11.41 10.13 -11.14
C LEU A 209 -10.98 9.49 -12.47
N LYS A 210 -10.62 8.19 -12.45
CA LYS A 210 -10.20 7.42 -13.62
C LYS A 210 -11.02 6.13 -13.68
N ARG A 211 -11.66 5.88 -14.82
CA ARG A 211 -12.43 4.64 -15.03
C ARG A 211 -11.51 3.43 -14.89
N GLY A 212 -12.02 2.38 -14.24
CA GLY A 212 -11.27 1.14 -14.02
C GLY A 212 -10.14 1.27 -13.00
N ALA A 213 -10.16 2.30 -12.16
CA ALA A 213 -9.16 2.52 -11.12
C ALA A 213 -9.76 2.79 -9.74
N VAL A 214 -8.94 2.58 -8.70
CA VAL A 214 -9.29 2.70 -7.28
C VAL A 214 -8.33 3.66 -6.60
N LEU A 215 -8.87 4.63 -5.87
CA LEU A 215 -8.12 5.43 -4.91
C LEU A 215 -8.38 4.92 -3.50
N ALA A 216 -7.33 4.43 -2.87
CA ALA A 216 -7.34 4.00 -1.48
C ALA A 216 -6.61 5.02 -0.59
N VAL A 217 -7.17 5.29 0.59
CA VAL A 217 -6.52 6.11 1.62
C VAL A 217 -6.15 5.22 2.79
N ASN A 218 -4.85 5.06 3.03
CA ASN A 218 -4.34 4.31 4.15
C ASN A 218 -4.34 5.18 5.41
N LEU A 219 -4.95 4.67 6.47
CA LEU A 219 -5.18 5.34 7.74
C LEU A 219 -4.13 4.88 8.75
N GLY A 220 -3.47 5.83 9.40
CA GLY A 220 -2.51 5.60 10.47
C GLY A 220 -2.94 6.26 11.77
N LYS A 221 -2.38 5.77 12.88
CA LYS A 221 -2.53 6.35 14.21
C LYS A 221 -1.42 7.34 14.50
N ASN A 222 -1.73 8.47 15.14
CA ASN A 222 -0.70 9.38 15.64
C ASN A 222 0.15 8.69 16.72
N LYS A 223 1.44 9.03 16.81
CA LYS A 223 2.36 8.43 17.80
C LYS A 223 1.92 8.70 19.24
N ASP A 224 1.39 9.90 19.48
CA ASP A 224 1.02 10.37 20.83
C ASP A 224 -0.39 9.94 21.24
N SER A 225 -1.15 9.31 20.34
CA SER A 225 -2.46 8.74 20.68
C SER A 225 -2.29 7.50 21.56
N PRO A 226 -3.18 7.27 22.56
CA PRO A 226 -3.10 6.10 23.44
C PRO A 226 -2.95 4.80 22.66
N VAL A 227 -2.13 3.86 23.17
CA VAL A 227 -1.75 2.62 22.46
C VAL A 227 -2.97 1.88 21.92
N ASP A 228 -3.99 1.70 22.77
CA ASP A 228 -5.20 0.94 22.46
C ASP A 228 -6.31 1.77 21.82
N SER A 229 -6.07 3.06 21.53
CA SER A 229 -7.08 3.92 20.93
C SER A 229 -7.29 3.59 19.45
N VAL A 230 -8.57 3.45 19.09
CA VAL A 230 -9.04 3.25 17.72
C VAL A 230 -9.61 4.54 17.10
N ASP A 231 -9.61 5.64 17.86
CA ASP A 231 -10.32 6.87 17.48
C ASP A 231 -9.69 7.56 16.27
N ASP A 232 -8.37 7.43 16.09
CA ASP A 232 -7.66 7.97 14.93
C ASP A 232 -8.14 7.31 13.63
N PHE A 233 -8.39 6.01 13.65
CA PHE A 233 -8.93 5.29 12.50
C PHE A 233 -10.38 5.71 12.22
N VAL A 234 -11.21 5.83 13.25
CA VAL A 234 -12.59 6.34 13.13
C VAL A 234 -12.61 7.75 12.55
N ALA A 235 -11.72 8.63 13.00
CA ALA A 235 -11.57 9.98 12.46
C ALA A 235 -11.13 9.97 10.99
N GLY A 236 -10.26 9.02 10.62
CA GLY A 236 -9.83 8.80 9.24
C GLY A 236 -10.99 8.37 8.34
N VAL A 237 -11.79 7.40 8.79
CA VAL A 237 -12.97 6.92 8.08
C VAL A 237 -13.95 8.07 7.83
N ARG A 238 -14.26 8.87 8.85
CA ARG A 238 -15.17 10.02 8.73
C ARG A 238 -14.63 11.11 7.82
N THR A 239 -13.33 11.39 7.88
CA THR A 239 -12.68 12.44 7.07
C THR A 239 -12.64 12.06 5.59
N PHE A 240 -12.19 10.84 5.29
CA PHE A 240 -11.82 10.44 3.94
C PHE A 240 -12.85 9.59 3.23
N GLY A 241 -13.81 9.00 3.96
CA GLY A 241 -14.82 8.14 3.37
C GLY A 241 -15.58 8.74 2.18
N PRO A 242 -15.95 10.04 2.19
CA PRO A 242 -16.59 10.66 1.03
C PRO A 242 -15.66 10.94 -0.17
N TYR A 243 -14.35 10.68 -0.05
CA TYR A 243 -13.32 11.05 -1.01
C TYR A 243 -12.39 9.88 -1.38
N SER A 244 -12.78 8.64 -1.07
CA SER A 244 -12.00 7.45 -1.41
C SER A 244 -12.90 6.30 -1.84
N ASP A 245 -12.38 5.43 -2.72
CA ASP A 245 -13.05 4.18 -3.09
C ASP A 245 -12.85 3.12 -2.00
N ALA A 246 -11.68 3.19 -1.35
CA ALA A 246 -11.29 2.30 -0.27
C ALA A 246 -10.57 3.06 0.85
N LEU A 247 -10.69 2.56 2.07
CA LEU A 247 -9.99 3.00 3.27
C LEU A 247 -9.24 1.80 3.84
N VAL A 248 -7.96 1.98 4.12
CA VAL A 248 -7.11 0.89 4.63
C VAL A 248 -6.75 1.16 6.08
N VAL A 249 -7.22 0.31 6.99
CA VAL A 249 -6.86 0.33 8.41
C VAL A 249 -5.51 -0.36 8.59
N ASN A 250 -4.47 0.42 8.88
CA ASN A 250 -3.10 -0.07 8.98
C ASN A 250 -2.66 -0.25 10.44
N VAL A 251 -2.72 -1.50 10.90
CA VAL A 251 -2.29 -1.94 12.24
C VAL A 251 -0.94 -2.65 12.22
N SER A 252 -0.21 -2.62 11.11
CA SER A 252 0.91 -3.53 10.84
C SER A 252 2.28 -2.88 10.76
N SER A 253 2.36 -1.54 10.89
CA SER A 253 3.65 -0.85 10.88
C SER A 253 4.53 -1.28 12.06
N PRO A 254 5.78 -1.72 11.82
CA PRO A 254 6.73 -1.99 12.91
C PRO A 254 7.33 -0.72 13.53
N ASN A 255 7.02 0.45 12.95
CA ASN A 255 7.73 1.71 13.23
C ASN A 255 6.98 2.65 14.16
N THR A 256 5.79 2.24 14.60
CA THR A 256 4.94 2.94 15.55
C THR A 256 4.76 2.03 16.77
N PRO A 257 5.35 2.37 17.92
CA PRO A 257 5.31 1.52 19.11
C PRO A 257 3.90 1.10 19.50
N GLY A 258 3.72 -0.18 19.86
CA GLY A 258 2.44 -0.76 20.30
C GLY A 258 1.40 -0.99 19.20
N LEU A 259 1.57 -0.43 17.98
CA LEU A 259 0.55 -0.50 16.93
C LEU A 259 0.20 -1.95 16.53
N ARG A 260 1.20 -2.83 16.48
CA ARG A 260 0.99 -4.24 16.11
C ARG A 260 0.19 -5.03 17.14
N GLY A 261 0.06 -4.56 18.38
CA GLY A 261 -0.82 -5.16 19.39
C GLY A 261 -2.31 -4.99 19.07
N LEU A 262 -2.68 -4.05 18.19
CA LEU A 262 -4.05 -3.94 17.68
C LEU A 262 -4.45 -5.12 16.76
N GLN A 263 -3.53 -6.03 16.45
CA GLN A 263 -3.81 -7.26 15.71
C GLN A 263 -4.26 -8.41 16.63
N ASP A 264 -4.15 -8.25 17.96
CA ASP A 264 -4.64 -9.22 18.93
C ASP A 264 -6.18 -9.30 18.84
N ARG A 265 -6.73 -10.50 19.04
CA ARG A 265 -8.15 -10.81 18.75
C ARG A 265 -9.14 -9.76 19.27
N GLN A 266 -9.12 -9.48 20.56
CA GLN A 266 -10.06 -8.56 21.21
C GLN A 266 -9.92 -7.12 20.69
N SER A 267 -8.68 -6.63 20.58
CA SER A 267 -8.38 -5.28 20.07
C SER A 267 -8.82 -5.13 18.62
N LEU A 268 -8.62 -6.18 17.82
CA LEU A 268 -9.02 -6.21 16.42
C LEU A 268 -10.54 -6.23 16.26
N GLU A 269 -11.26 -7.05 17.03
CA GLU A 269 -12.74 -7.07 17.04
C GLU A 269 -13.32 -5.68 17.37
N GLN A 270 -12.79 -5.02 18.41
CA GLN A 270 -13.20 -3.68 18.80
C GLN A 270 -12.88 -2.64 17.70
N LEU A 271 -11.68 -2.70 17.12
CA LEU A 271 -11.26 -1.82 16.04
C LEU A 271 -12.18 -1.96 14.83
N LEU A 272 -12.36 -3.18 14.33
CA LEU A 272 -13.17 -3.46 13.14
C LEU A 272 -14.62 -3.03 13.34
N SER A 273 -15.23 -3.36 14.48
CA SER A 273 -16.59 -2.91 14.84
C SER A 273 -16.73 -1.38 14.80
N ARG A 274 -15.75 -0.66 15.37
CA ARG A 274 -15.78 0.81 15.43
C ARG A 274 -15.59 1.45 14.05
N VAL A 275 -14.71 0.92 13.21
CA VAL A 275 -14.47 1.48 11.86
C VAL A 275 -15.59 1.16 10.89
N THR A 276 -16.20 -0.03 10.95
CA THR A 276 -17.34 -0.37 10.09
C THR A 276 -18.56 0.44 10.46
N LYS A 277 -18.85 0.59 11.76
CA LYS A 277 -19.89 1.51 12.24
C LYS A 277 -19.65 2.94 11.76
N ALA A 278 -18.43 3.45 11.91
CA ALA A 278 -18.09 4.79 11.43
C ALA A 278 -18.29 4.92 9.91
N ARG A 279 -17.95 3.89 9.13
CA ARG A 279 -18.15 3.85 7.67
C ARG A 279 -19.63 3.91 7.32
N ASP A 280 -20.47 3.19 8.05
CA ASP A 280 -21.92 3.15 7.82
C ASP A 280 -22.62 4.46 8.20
N GLU A 281 -22.01 5.26 9.09
CA GLU A 281 -22.45 6.62 9.42
C GLU A 281 -21.98 7.68 8.39
N VAL A 282 -21.05 7.37 7.49
CA VAL A 282 -20.56 8.33 6.47
C VAL A 282 -21.62 8.54 5.39
N ALA A 283 -22.08 9.78 5.25
CA ALA A 283 -22.93 10.16 4.13
C ALA A 283 -22.20 9.99 2.80
N THR A 284 -22.88 9.42 1.80
CA THR A 284 -22.38 9.37 0.42
C THR A 284 -22.23 10.80 -0.11
N ALA A 285 -21.02 11.17 -0.57
CA ALA A 285 -20.80 12.45 -1.23
C ALA A 285 -21.10 12.38 -2.72
N ASN A 286 -21.27 13.54 -3.35
CA ASN A 286 -21.51 13.68 -4.79
C ASN A 286 -20.45 13.03 -5.70
N ILE A 287 -19.28 12.68 -5.15
CA ILE A 287 -18.12 12.13 -5.89
C ILE A 287 -18.05 10.61 -5.85
N VAL A 288 -18.63 9.98 -4.82
CA VAL A 288 -18.64 8.51 -4.69
C VAL A 288 -20.05 8.10 -4.31
N SER A 289 -20.74 7.47 -5.25
CA SER A 289 -22.13 7.00 -5.08
C SER A 289 -22.26 5.82 -4.13
N GLN A 290 -21.14 5.19 -3.76
CA GLN A 290 -21.09 4.04 -2.87
C GLN A 290 -20.30 4.38 -1.60
N ARG A 291 -20.66 3.73 -0.50
CA ARG A 291 -19.86 3.78 0.73
C ARG A 291 -18.43 3.26 0.46
N PRO A 292 -17.39 3.81 1.10
CA PRO A 292 -16.03 3.34 0.91
C PRO A 292 -15.86 1.91 1.43
N ARG A 293 -15.00 1.15 0.76
CA ARG A 293 -14.60 -0.20 1.17
C ARG A 293 -13.61 -0.12 2.32
N ILE A 294 -13.77 -0.95 3.36
CA ILE A 294 -12.81 -1.02 4.47
C ILE A 294 -11.89 -2.21 4.28
N LEU A 295 -10.58 -2.00 4.29
CA LEU A 295 -9.59 -3.08 4.24
C LEU A 295 -8.70 -3.06 5.47
N LEU A 296 -8.31 -4.25 5.93
CA LEU A 296 -7.32 -4.41 6.99
C LEU A 296 -5.94 -4.70 6.39
N LYS A 297 -4.90 -3.96 6.76
CA LYS A 297 -3.52 -4.25 6.34
C LYS A 297 -2.71 -4.87 7.47
N ILE A 298 -2.24 -6.10 7.27
CA ILE A 298 -1.66 -6.94 8.32
C ILE A 298 -0.13 -7.11 8.20
N ALA A 299 0.52 -7.49 9.29
CA ALA A 299 1.95 -7.77 9.30
C ALA A 299 2.25 -9.18 8.77
N PRO A 300 3.40 -9.41 8.12
CA PRO A 300 3.86 -10.75 7.73
C PRO A 300 4.41 -11.56 8.91
N ASP A 301 4.62 -10.91 10.06
CA ASP A 301 5.28 -11.49 11.24
C ASP A 301 4.27 -12.12 12.21
N LEU A 302 3.30 -12.85 11.65
CA LEU A 302 2.27 -13.58 12.39
C LEU A 302 2.46 -15.08 12.17
N ASP A 303 2.24 -15.87 13.21
CA ASP A 303 2.20 -17.33 13.06
C ASP A 303 0.83 -17.81 12.50
N GLU A 304 0.75 -19.10 12.20
CA GLU A 304 -0.45 -19.69 11.58
C GLU A 304 -1.69 -19.63 12.48
N LEU A 305 -1.51 -19.75 13.80
CA LEU A 305 -2.60 -19.65 14.77
C LEU A 305 -3.14 -18.23 14.81
N GLN A 306 -2.25 -17.24 14.92
CA GLN A 306 -2.60 -15.81 14.89
C GLN A 306 -3.34 -15.43 13.60
N LEU A 307 -2.89 -15.94 12.44
CA LEU A 307 -3.55 -15.71 11.16
C LEU A 307 -4.94 -16.38 11.10
N THR A 308 -5.10 -17.55 11.70
CA THR A 308 -6.38 -18.28 11.74
C THR A 308 -7.39 -17.56 12.63
N GLU A 309 -6.98 -17.14 13.82
CA GLU A 309 -7.80 -16.34 14.74
C GLU A 309 -8.18 -14.99 14.11
N MET A 310 -7.22 -14.33 13.46
CA MET A 310 -7.47 -13.09 12.74
C MET A 310 -8.47 -13.28 11.60
N ALA A 311 -8.37 -14.38 10.85
CA ALA A 311 -9.33 -14.70 9.80
C ALA A 311 -10.74 -14.89 10.38
N GLU A 312 -10.89 -15.48 11.57
CA GLU A 312 -12.19 -15.59 12.23
C GLU A 312 -12.78 -14.22 12.59
N VAL A 313 -11.97 -13.32 13.16
CA VAL A 313 -12.38 -11.94 13.44
C VAL A 313 -12.81 -11.24 12.16
N ILE A 314 -12.06 -11.40 11.07
CA ILE A 314 -12.38 -10.81 9.77
C ILE A 314 -13.71 -11.36 9.23
N ARG A 315 -13.94 -12.68 9.29
CA ARG A 315 -15.19 -13.31 8.83
C ARG A 315 -16.42 -12.79 9.56
N ASN A 316 -16.26 -12.49 10.85
CA ASN A 316 -17.33 -11.99 11.71
C ASN A 316 -17.44 -10.45 11.69
N SER A 317 -16.67 -9.78 10.82
CA SER A 317 -16.67 -8.33 10.67
C SER A 317 -17.19 -7.90 9.30
N ASP A 318 -17.75 -6.69 9.21
CA ASP A 318 -18.29 -6.13 7.96
C ASP A 318 -17.24 -5.38 7.12
N ILE A 319 -15.98 -5.86 7.12
CA ILE A 319 -14.93 -5.32 6.26
C ILE A 319 -14.97 -5.93 4.85
N ASP A 320 -14.40 -5.23 3.89
CA ASP A 320 -14.52 -5.52 2.46
C ASP A 320 -13.27 -6.18 1.86
N GLY A 321 -12.18 -6.35 2.61
CA GLY A 321 -10.95 -6.98 2.11
C GLY A 321 -9.76 -6.93 3.08
N VAL A 322 -8.67 -7.57 2.68
CA VAL A 322 -7.43 -7.63 3.47
C VAL A 322 -6.22 -7.38 2.58
N ILE A 323 -5.20 -6.67 3.08
CA ILE A 323 -3.92 -6.47 2.40
C ILE A 323 -2.84 -7.26 3.12
N VAL A 324 -2.20 -8.17 2.38
CA VAL A 324 -1.16 -9.10 2.85
C VAL A 324 0.08 -8.87 1.99
N SER A 325 1.10 -8.16 2.45
CA SER A 325 1.32 -7.70 3.83
C SER A 325 2.08 -6.37 3.90
N ASN A 326 2.38 -5.95 5.13
CA ASN A 326 3.32 -4.87 5.42
C ASN A 326 4.77 -5.41 5.48
N THR A 327 5.72 -4.59 5.91
CA THR A 327 7.14 -4.97 6.04
C THR A 327 7.39 -5.95 7.19
N THR A 328 8.42 -6.79 7.08
CA THR A 328 8.85 -7.73 8.14
C THR A 328 9.94 -7.15 9.04
N ILE A 329 9.94 -7.52 10.32
CA ILE A 329 11.09 -7.24 11.21
C ILE A 329 12.15 -8.35 11.17
N LYS A 330 11.85 -9.50 10.56
CA LYS A 330 12.80 -10.60 10.40
C LYS A 330 13.96 -10.15 9.50
N ARG A 331 15.14 -10.73 9.73
CA ARG A 331 16.35 -10.53 8.94
C ARG A 331 16.86 -11.89 8.48
N PRO A 332 16.52 -12.32 7.25
CA PRO A 332 17.06 -13.56 6.70
C PRO A 332 18.59 -13.53 6.70
N SER A 333 19.22 -14.66 7.01
CA SER A 333 20.69 -14.77 7.13
C SER A 333 21.42 -14.57 5.80
N HIS A 334 20.71 -14.64 4.67
CA HIS A 334 21.25 -14.47 3.32
C HIS A 334 21.17 -13.02 2.81
N LEU A 335 20.87 -12.03 3.67
CA LEU A 335 21.00 -10.62 3.29
C LEU A 335 22.48 -10.25 3.13
N HIS A 336 22.82 -9.60 2.02
CA HIS A 336 24.19 -9.27 1.65
C HIS A 336 24.56 -7.82 1.92
N SER A 337 23.60 -6.89 1.86
CA SER A 337 23.88 -5.47 1.96
C SER A 337 24.40 -5.07 3.34
N ALA A 338 25.32 -4.10 3.38
CA ALA A 338 25.83 -3.52 4.64
C ALA A 338 24.72 -2.90 5.51
N ASN A 339 23.61 -2.49 4.90
CA ASN A 339 22.45 -1.94 5.60
C ASN A 339 21.54 -3.01 6.22
N ALA A 340 21.86 -4.31 6.11
CA ALA A 340 21.01 -5.40 6.63
C ALA A 340 20.74 -5.30 8.15
N LEU A 341 21.64 -4.69 8.91
CA LEU A 341 21.54 -4.51 10.36
C LEU A 341 20.69 -3.30 10.78
N GLU A 342 20.24 -2.48 9.82
CA GLU A 342 19.41 -1.32 10.13
C GLU A 342 18.08 -1.72 10.79
N THR A 343 17.63 -0.92 11.75
CA THR A 343 16.34 -1.14 12.43
C THR A 343 15.17 -0.70 11.57
N GLY A 344 14.01 -1.34 11.78
CA GLY A 344 12.76 -1.06 11.08
C GLY A 344 12.26 -2.23 10.25
N GLY A 345 11.33 -1.96 9.35
CA GLY A 345 10.72 -2.96 8.48
C GLY A 345 11.50 -3.21 7.19
N LEU A 346 11.80 -4.46 6.91
CA LEU A 346 12.36 -4.98 5.65
C LEU A 346 11.24 -5.23 4.63
N SER A 347 11.50 -4.84 3.39
CA SER A 347 10.63 -5.00 2.22
C SER A 347 11.44 -5.40 0.99
N GLY A 348 10.79 -5.75 -0.11
CA GLY A 348 11.45 -6.19 -1.35
C GLY A 348 11.48 -7.71 -1.48
N ALA A 349 12.37 -8.22 -2.34
CA ALA A 349 12.39 -9.64 -2.69
C ALA A 349 12.43 -10.61 -1.48
N PRO A 350 13.21 -10.34 -0.40
CA PRO A 350 13.26 -11.25 0.76
C PRO A 350 11.94 -11.39 1.53
N LEU A 351 10.98 -10.45 1.35
CA LEU A 351 9.68 -10.48 2.01
C LEU A 351 8.66 -11.40 1.32
N LYS A 352 8.87 -11.73 0.03
CA LYS A 352 7.90 -12.46 -0.79
C LYS A 352 7.50 -13.83 -0.19
N PRO A 353 8.44 -14.69 0.27
CA PRO A 353 8.06 -15.99 0.84
C PRO A 353 7.18 -15.89 2.08
N LEU A 354 7.48 -14.95 2.98
CA LEU A 354 6.68 -14.70 4.19
C LEU A 354 5.27 -14.22 3.85
N THR A 355 5.17 -13.33 2.86
CA THR A 355 3.88 -12.77 2.44
C THR A 355 3.02 -13.84 1.76
N LEU A 356 3.59 -14.66 0.88
CA LEU A 356 2.86 -15.75 0.23
C LEU A 356 2.38 -16.81 1.23
N ALA A 357 3.19 -17.13 2.24
CA ALA A 357 2.78 -18.04 3.31
C ALA A 357 1.57 -17.48 4.07
N ALA A 358 1.66 -16.23 4.56
CA ALA A 358 0.56 -15.59 5.28
C ALA A 358 -0.72 -15.46 4.43
N LEU A 359 -0.55 -15.15 3.13
CA LEU A 359 -1.65 -15.03 2.18
C LEU A 359 -2.36 -16.38 1.99
N LYS A 360 -1.62 -17.48 1.81
CA LYS A 360 -2.20 -18.82 1.66
C LYS A 360 -2.97 -19.24 2.90
N THR A 361 -2.40 -19.02 4.09
CA THR A 361 -3.08 -19.29 5.38
C THR A 361 -4.37 -18.50 5.50
N LEU A 362 -4.35 -17.19 5.21
CA LEU A 362 -5.56 -16.37 5.23
C LEU A 362 -6.56 -16.80 4.17
N ARG A 363 -6.12 -17.10 2.95
CA ARG A 363 -7.02 -17.52 1.87
C ARG A 363 -7.80 -18.78 2.27
N ALA A 364 -7.12 -19.77 2.85
CA ALA A 364 -7.70 -21.00 3.38
C ALA A 364 -8.75 -20.77 4.49
N ASN A 365 -8.63 -19.66 5.21
CA ASN A 365 -9.50 -19.33 6.34
C ASN A 365 -10.51 -18.22 6.04
N LEU A 366 -10.46 -17.58 4.88
CA LEU A 366 -11.40 -16.51 4.51
C LEU A 366 -12.37 -17.01 3.44
N PRO A 367 -13.64 -16.58 3.44
CA PRO A 367 -14.61 -16.89 2.40
C PRO A 367 -14.23 -16.22 1.09
N ALA A 368 -14.66 -16.80 -0.03
CA ALA A 368 -14.39 -16.30 -1.37
C ALA A 368 -14.83 -14.84 -1.60
N THR A 369 -15.82 -14.37 -0.83
CA THR A 369 -16.36 -13.01 -0.90
C THR A 369 -15.41 -11.93 -0.37
N ILE A 370 -14.39 -12.30 0.43
CA ILE A 370 -13.40 -11.36 0.95
C ILE A 370 -12.16 -11.40 0.04
N PRO A 371 -11.92 -10.36 -0.79
CA PRO A 371 -10.73 -10.27 -1.62
C PRO A 371 -9.48 -10.05 -0.75
N ILE A 372 -8.37 -10.64 -1.19
CA ILE A 372 -7.05 -10.44 -0.60
C ILE A 372 -6.19 -9.67 -1.62
N ILE A 373 -5.55 -8.59 -1.17
CA ILE A 373 -4.59 -7.82 -1.95
C ILE A 373 -3.17 -8.25 -1.55
N GLY A 374 -2.40 -8.76 -2.50
CA GLY A 374 -1.01 -9.18 -2.29
C GLY A 374 -0.05 -7.99 -2.30
N CYS A 375 0.88 -7.90 -1.34
CA CYS A 375 1.86 -6.81 -1.23
C CYS A 375 3.14 -7.33 -0.57
N GLY A 376 4.19 -7.58 -1.36
CA GLY A 376 5.48 -8.01 -0.79
C GLY A 376 6.42 -8.64 -1.82
N GLY A 377 7.50 -7.94 -2.18
CA GLY A 377 8.53 -8.50 -3.06
C GLY A 377 8.08 -8.85 -4.47
N ILE A 378 7.10 -8.11 -5.00
CA ILE A 378 6.59 -8.25 -6.37
C ILE A 378 7.35 -7.27 -7.26
N SER A 379 8.05 -7.77 -8.28
CA SER A 379 8.78 -6.94 -9.27
C SER A 379 8.54 -7.38 -10.72
N THR A 380 7.93 -8.54 -10.94
CA THR A 380 7.68 -9.11 -12.28
C THR A 380 6.22 -9.55 -12.47
N GLY A 381 5.83 -9.78 -13.73
CA GLY A 381 4.54 -10.39 -14.06
C GLY A 381 4.38 -11.82 -13.50
N SER A 382 5.47 -12.59 -13.47
CA SER A 382 5.49 -13.93 -12.88
C SER A 382 5.23 -13.89 -11.36
N ASP A 383 5.82 -12.92 -10.65
CA ASP A 383 5.50 -12.71 -9.23
C ASP A 383 4.01 -12.40 -9.04
N ALA A 384 3.45 -11.51 -9.87
CA ALA A 384 2.04 -11.16 -9.79
C ALA A 384 1.14 -12.39 -10.03
N LEU A 385 1.47 -13.23 -11.00
CA LEU A 385 0.76 -14.47 -11.29
C LEU A 385 0.85 -15.48 -10.13
N GLU A 386 1.99 -15.58 -9.46
CA GLU A 386 2.15 -16.44 -8.28
C GLU A 386 1.21 -16.00 -7.13
N TYR A 387 1.09 -14.69 -6.90
CA TYR A 387 0.12 -14.14 -5.95
C TYR A 387 -1.33 -14.43 -6.36
N ALA A 388 -1.65 -14.30 -7.65
CA ALA A 388 -2.99 -14.64 -8.18
C ALA A 388 -3.35 -16.10 -7.89
N LYS A 389 -2.42 -17.02 -8.21
CA LYS A 389 -2.57 -18.46 -7.96
C LYS A 389 -2.67 -18.81 -6.48
N ALA A 390 -2.10 -17.98 -5.61
CA ALA A 390 -2.25 -18.12 -4.16
C ALA A 390 -3.59 -17.54 -3.64
N GLY A 391 -4.37 -16.86 -4.48
CA GLY A 391 -5.69 -16.33 -4.18
C GLY A 391 -5.77 -14.83 -3.93
N ALA A 392 -4.74 -14.05 -4.31
CA ALA A 392 -4.86 -12.58 -4.34
C ALA A 392 -5.69 -12.12 -5.54
N SER A 393 -6.59 -11.18 -5.30
CA SER A 393 -7.42 -10.55 -6.34
C SER A 393 -6.70 -9.42 -7.08
N LEU A 394 -5.76 -8.75 -6.41
CA LEU A 394 -4.94 -7.64 -6.92
C LEU A 394 -3.57 -7.68 -6.23
N VAL A 395 -2.54 -7.15 -6.88
CA VAL A 395 -1.19 -7.04 -6.30
C VAL A 395 -0.73 -5.59 -6.18
N GLN A 396 0.06 -5.29 -5.15
CA GLN A 396 0.67 -3.99 -4.91
C GLN A 396 2.18 -4.07 -5.01
N VAL A 397 2.77 -3.04 -5.64
CA VAL A 397 4.21 -2.87 -5.75
C VAL A 397 4.69 -1.64 -4.98
N TYR A 398 5.93 -1.70 -4.50
CA TYR A 398 6.65 -0.57 -3.91
C TYR A 398 8.13 -0.69 -4.22
N THR A 399 8.81 -1.66 -3.60
CA THR A 399 10.27 -1.76 -3.64
C THR A 399 10.80 -1.93 -5.06
N GLY A 400 10.19 -2.84 -5.84
CA GLY A 400 10.49 -3.00 -7.26
C GLY A 400 10.36 -1.68 -8.02
N PHE A 401 9.25 -0.96 -7.84
CA PHE A 401 9.04 0.35 -8.46
C PHE A 401 10.11 1.39 -8.09
N GLY A 402 10.55 1.42 -6.83
CA GLY A 402 11.64 2.30 -6.38
C GLY A 402 12.99 2.01 -7.03
N TYR A 403 13.28 0.74 -7.36
CA TYR A 403 14.51 0.33 -8.02
C TYR A 403 14.46 0.46 -9.55
N ASP A 404 13.32 0.12 -10.14
CA ASP A 404 13.14 -0.04 -11.58
C ASP A 404 12.48 1.16 -12.27
N GLY A 405 12.00 2.13 -11.48
CA GLY A 405 11.51 3.42 -11.94
C GLY A 405 10.11 3.39 -12.58
N VAL A 406 9.75 4.50 -13.23
CA VAL A 406 8.39 4.81 -13.67
C VAL A 406 7.75 3.80 -14.63
N GLY A 407 8.55 3.09 -15.45
CA GLY A 407 8.05 2.08 -16.38
C GLY A 407 7.75 0.71 -15.76
N SER A 408 7.94 0.54 -14.45
CA SER A 408 7.79 -0.78 -13.81
C SER A 408 6.36 -1.32 -13.91
N CYS A 409 5.35 -0.47 -13.72
CA CYS A 409 3.95 -0.90 -13.81
C CYS A 409 3.65 -1.51 -15.19
N ARG A 410 4.03 -0.82 -16.27
CA ARG A 410 3.81 -1.32 -17.63
C ARG A 410 4.56 -2.63 -17.89
N ARG A 411 5.83 -2.73 -17.49
CA ARG A 411 6.60 -3.97 -17.66
C ARG A 411 5.99 -5.16 -16.93
N ILE A 412 5.50 -4.97 -15.70
CA ILE A 412 4.82 -6.03 -14.94
C ILE A 412 3.55 -6.47 -15.67
N LYS A 413 2.75 -5.51 -16.17
CA LYS A 413 1.55 -5.80 -16.98
C LYS A 413 1.89 -6.58 -18.25
N ASP A 414 2.92 -6.16 -18.99
CA ASP A 414 3.37 -6.83 -20.23
C ASP A 414 3.78 -8.28 -19.95
N GLN A 415 4.65 -8.49 -18.97
CA GLN A 415 5.08 -9.83 -18.56
C GLN A 415 3.90 -10.68 -18.09
N LEU A 416 2.96 -10.09 -17.35
CA LEU A 416 1.78 -10.80 -16.88
C LEU A 416 0.88 -11.24 -18.04
N VAL A 417 0.70 -10.39 -19.06
CA VAL A 417 -0.02 -10.76 -20.30
C VAL A 417 0.67 -11.92 -21.00
N GLU A 418 2.00 -11.91 -21.09
CA GLU A 418 2.77 -13.01 -21.67
C GLU A 418 2.57 -14.33 -20.90
N GLU A 419 2.62 -14.31 -19.56
CA GLU A 419 2.38 -15.51 -18.75
C GLU A 419 0.92 -16.02 -18.88
N LEU A 420 -0.06 -15.11 -18.86
CA LEU A 420 -1.47 -15.45 -19.05
C LEU A 420 -1.75 -16.01 -20.46
N ALA A 421 -1.05 -15.50 -21.48
CA ALA A 421 -1.15 -16.01 -22.84
C ALA A 421 -0.63 -17.45 -22.97
N LYS A 422 0.46 -17.79 -22.28
CA LYS A 422 1.01 -19.17 -22.23
C LYS A 422 0.00 -20.14 -21.61
N GLU A 423 -0.74 -19.71 -20.60
CA GLU A 423 -1.74 -20.53 -19.90
C GLU A 423 -3.12 -20.51 -20.59
N GLY A 424 -3.31 -19.67 -21.61
CA GLY A 424 -4.60 -19.52 -22.29
C GLY A 424 -5.70 -18.94 -21.38
N GLN A 425 -5.33 -18.25 -20.30
CA GLN A 425 -6.23 -17.72 -19.28
C GLN A 425 -6.21 -16.19 -19.24
N THR A 426 -7.22 -15.62 -18.59
CA THR A 426 -7.27 -14.21 -18.15
C THR A 426 -6.92 -14.11 -16.67
N TRP A 427 -6.56 -12.92 -16.18
CA TRP A 427 -6.32 -12.70 -14.76
C TRP A 427 -7.52 -13.14 -13.90
N GLU A 428 -8.72 -12.72 -14.30
CA GLU A 428 -9.95 -13.05 -13.59
C GLU A 428 -10.16 -14.56 -13.47
N GLN A 429 -9.92 -15.33 -14.53
CA GLN A 429 -10.04 -16.78 -14.51
C GLN A 429 -9.06 -17.44 -13.54
N VAL A 430 -7.79 -17.01 -13.54
CA VAL A 430 -6.77 -17.54 -12.62
C VAL A 430 -7.18 -17.29 -11.17
N VAL A 431 -7.59 -16.05 -10.85
CA VAL A 431 -8.02 -15.67 -9.50
C VAL A 431 -9.27 -16.42 -9.08
N GLN A 432 -10.30 -16.50 -9.94
CA GLN A 432 -11.54 -17.20 -9.62
C GLN A 432 -11.27 -18.69 -9.33
N GLN A 433 -10.44 -19.35 -10.14
CA GLN A 433 -10.05 -20.74 -9.93
C GLN A 433 -9.32 -20.92 -8.58
N ALA A 434 -8.35 -20.05 -8.28
CA ALA A 434 -7.61 -20.08 -7.02
C ALA A 434 -8.54 -19.84 -5.82
N VAL A 435 -9.37 -18.79 -5.86
CA VAL A 435 -10.30 -18.43 -4.79
C VAL A 435 -11.34 -19.53 -4.56
N GLN A 436 -11.92 -20.12 -5.61
CA GLN A 436 -12.89 -21.20 -5.48
C GLN A 436 -12.28 -22.47 -4.86
N THR A 437 -11.02 -22.75 -5.19
CA THR A 437 -10.32 -23.95 -4.71
C THR A 437 -9.80 -23.77 -3.28
N LEU A 438 -9.23 -22.60 -2.98
CA LEU A 438 -8.46 -22.35 -1.76
C LEU A 438 -9.27 -21.70 -0.65
N SER A 439 -10.44 -21.09 -0.92
CA SER A 439 -11.17 -20.36 0.12
C SER A 439 -11.81 -21.27 1.15
N HIS A 440 -12.00 -20.73 2.36
CA HIS A 440 -12.79 -21.36 3.40
C HIS A 440 -14.21 -21.64 2.88
N LYS A 441 -14.64 -22.90 2.98
CA LYS A 441 -16.01 -23.31 2.68
C LYS A 441 -16.73 -23.43 4.02
N PRO A 442 -17.80 -22.65 4.27
CA PRO A 442 -18.58 -22.84 5.48
C PRO A 442 -19.09 -24.29 5.52
N PRO A 443 -19.24 -24.88 6.71
CA PRO A 443 -19.87 -26.19 6.83
C PRO A 443 -21.24 -26.14 6.12
N PRO A 444 -21.63 -27.20 5.41
CA PRO A 444 -22.96 -27.25 4.80
C PRO A 444 -24.00 -26.94 5.89
N PRO A 445 -25.05 -26.16 5.57
CA PRO A 445 -26.13 -25.97 6.54
C PRO A 445 -26.59 -27.35 7.02
N PRO A 446 -26.94 -27.49 8.31
CA PRO A 446 -27.45 -28.76 8.80
C PRO A 446 -28.55 -29.21 7.85
N VAL A 447 -28.38 -30.40 7.28
CA VAL A 447 -29.35 -31.01 6.38
C VAL A 447 -30.68 -30.92 7.11
N ALA A 448 -31.65 -30.20 6.54
CA ALA A 448 -33.00 -30.27 7.02
C ALA A 448 -33.37 -31.75 6.93
N SER A 449 -33.37 -32.44 8.08
CA SER A 449 -33.95 -33.76 8.17
C SER A 449 -35.35 -33.60 7.59
N ASP A 450 -35.67 -34.41 6.59
CA ASP A 450 -37.00 -34.49 6.01
C ASP A 450 -38.02 -34.31 7.14
N SER A 451 -38.83 -33.26 7.02
CA SER A 451 -39.94 -33.01 7.91
C SER A 451 -40.90 -34.18 7.79
N THR A 452 -40.64 -35.23 8.55
CA THR A 452 -41.72 -36.01 9.13
C THR A 452 -42.36 -35.07 10.14
N GLU A 453 -43.61 -34.72 9.89
CA GLU A 453 -44.48 -34.09 10.88
C GLU A 453 -44.23 -34.72 12.26
N PRO A 454 -44.25 -33.95 13.36
CA PRO A 454 -44.05 -34.51 14.67
C PRO A 454 -45.20 -35.48 14.95
N LYS A 455 -44.96 -36.79 14.75
CA LYS A 455 -45.84 -37.81 15.31
C LYS A 455 -45.78 -37.60 16.81
N SER A 456 -46.87 -37.09 17.38
CA SER A 456 -47.07 -37.02 18.82
C SER A 456 -46.75 -38.40 19.38
N ALA A 457 -45.64 -38.51 20.13
CA ALA A 457 -45.31 -39.73 20.84
C ALA A 457 -46.52 -40.06 21.72
N SER A 458 -47.13 -41.21 21.51
CA SER A 458 -48.30 -41.60 22.30
C SER A 458 -47.88 -41.68 23.76
N VAL A 459 -48.79 -41.36 24.69
CA VAL A 459 -48.53 -41.42 26.14
C VAL A 459 -47.92 -42.78 26.54
N GLY A 460 -48.25 -43.87 25.84
CA GLY A 460 -47.66 -45.18 26.06
C GLY A 460 -46.15 -45.27 25.78
N GLN A 461 -45.61 -44.54 24.80
CA GLN A 461 -44.17 -44.52 24.50
C GLN A 461 -43.39 -43.74 25.56
N LEU A 462 -43.94 -42.61 26.03
CA LEU A 462 -43.33 -41.83 27.11
C LEU A 462 -43.36 -42.59 28.45
N VAL A 463 -44.41 -43.38 28.71
CA VAL A 463 -44.47 -44.25 29.89
C VAL A 463 -43.45 -45.39 29.79
N ALA A 464 -43.27 -45.99 28.61
CA ALA A 464 -42.28 -47.04 28.40
C ALA A 464 -40.83 -46.52 28.58
N GLU A 465 -40.51 -45.34 28.04
CA GLU A 465 -39.19 -44.70 28.22
C GLU A 465 -38.96 -44.33 29.70
N ALA A 466 -39.99 -43.85 30.40
CA ALA A 466 -39.89 -43.54 31.83
C ALA A 466 -39.66 -44.80 32.69
N GLU A 467 -40.29 -45.93 32.36
CA GLU A 467 -40.05 -47.21 33.04
C GLU A 467 -38.66 -47.77 32.77
N GLU A 468 -38.13 -47.59 31.56
CA GLU A 468 -36.77 -48.00 31.20
C GLU A 468 -35.71 -47.16 31.92
N LEU A 469 -35.92 -45.84 31.99
CA LEU A 469 -35.10 -44.91 32.77
C LEU A 469 -35.13 -45.24 34.26
N LYS A 470 -36.30 -45.62 34.79
CA LYS A 470 -36.44 -46.03 36.19
C LYS A 470 -35.64 -47.31 36.48
N LYS A 471 -35.72 -48.32 35.59
CA LYS A 471 -34.90 -49.54 35.72
C LYS A 471 -33.40 -49.25 35.70
N LEU A 472 -32.95 -48.34 34.84
CA LEU A 472 -31.55 -47.94 34.77
C LEU A 472 -31.09 -47.22 36.03
N LEU A 473 -31.94 -46.36 36.59
CA LEU A 473 -31.67 -45.67 37.86
C LEU A 473 -31.64 -46.64 39.05
N ASP A 474 -32.55 -47.60 39.10
CA ASP A 474 -32.58 -48.63 40.15
C ASP A 474 -31.32 -49.52 40.07
N GLN A 475 -30.91 -49.92 38.86
CA GLN A 475 -29.65 -50.65 38.64
C GLN A 475 -28.41 -49.84 39.02
N LEU A 476 -28.41 -48.53 38.77
CA LEU A 476 -27.34 -47.64 39.21
C LEU A 476 -27.28 -47.59 40.74
N GLY A 477 -28.45 -47.45 41.39
CA GLY A 477 -28.58 -47.39 42.85
C GLY A 477 -28.07 -48.66 43.53
N GLU A 478 -28.39 -49.84 43.01
CA GLU A 478 -27.85 -51.11 43.53
C GLU A 478 -26.33 -51.20 43.37
N LYS A 479 -25.78 -50.70 42.26
CA LYS A 479 -24.34 -50.70 41.99
C LYS A 479 -23.59 -49.81 42.98
N PHE A 480 -24.13 -48.63 43.30
CA PHE A 480 -23.56 -47.74 44.31
C PHE A 480 -23.75 -48.25 45.74
N GLY A 481 -24.89 -48.88 46.06
CA GLY A 481 -25.14 -49.48 47.36
C GLY A 481 -24.24 -50.70 47.66
N ALA A 482 -23.91 -51.50 46.65
CA ALA A 482 -22.95 -52.59 46.77
C ALA A 482 -21.52 -52.08 47.01
N GLN A 483 -21.16 -50.95 46.40
CA GLN A 483 -19.84 -50.32 46.55
C GLN A 483 -19.64 -49.71 47.96
N ALA A 484 -20.69 -49.11 48.53
CA ALA A 484 -20.67 -48.60 49.90
C ALA A 484 -20.51 -49.71 50.96
N LYS A 485 -21.17 -50.87 50.77
CA LYS A 485 -21.01 -52.02 51.66
C LYS A 485 -19.61 -52.66 51.60
N SER A 486 -18.92 -52.58 50.46
CA SER A 486 -17.54 -53.07 50.34
C SER A 486 -16.51 -52.16 51.04
N GLU A 487 -16.79 -50.87 51.18
CA GLU A 487 -15.89 -49.94 51.89
C GLU A 487 -16.07 -50.01 53.42
N GLU A 488 -17.27 -50.31 53.92
CA GLU A 488 -17.53 -50.49 55.36
C GLU A 488 -16.84 -51.76 55.94
N ILE A 489 -16.63 -52.80 55.12
CA ILE A 489 -15.98 -54.07 55.55
C ILE A 489 -14.45 -53.93 55.69
N ILE A 490 -13.84 -52.92 55.07
CA ILE A 490 -12.37 -52.70 55.13
C ILE A 490 -11.98 -51.85 56.36
N GLY A 491 -12.94 -51.21 57.04
CA GLY A 491 -12.72 -50.37 58.24
C GLY A 491 -12.63 -51.10 59.58
N GLN A 492 -12.81 -52.43 59.64
CA GLN A 492 -12.73 -53.23 60.87
C GLN A 492 -11.64 -54.30 60.81
N VAL A 493 -10.37 -53.89 60.80
CA VAL A 493 -9.27 -54.78 61.16
C VAL A 493 -8.47 -54.12 62.29
N GLU A 494 -8.70 -54.63 63.50
CA GLU A 494 -7.99 -54.25 64.72
C GLU A 494 -6.48 -54.50 64.61
N VAL A 495 -5.69 -53.52 65.05
CA VAL A 495 -4.26 -53.66 65.34
C VAL A 495 -4.13 -54.27 66.74
N PRO A 496 -3.48 -55.43 66.94
CA PRO A 496 -3.18 -55.91 68.28
C PRO A 496 -1.94 -55.20 68.83
N VAL A 497 -2.14 -54.56 69.98
CA VAL A 497 -1.09 -54.11 70.90
C VAL A 497 -0.54 -55.33 71.65
N ALA A 498 0.78 -55.50 71.71
CA ALA A 498 1.44 -56.30 72.74
C ALA A 498 2.84 -55.76 73.06
N VAL A 499 2.92 -55.21 74.28
CA VAL A 499 4.00 -55.15 75.29
C VAL A 499 5.45 -55.31 74.84
#